data_AF-A0A820LRK4-F1
#
_entry.id   AF-A0A820LRK4-F1
#
_cell.length_a   1.000
_cell.length_b   1.000
_cell.length_c   1.000
_cell.angle_alpha   90.00
_cell.angle_beta   90.00
_cell.angle_gamma   90.00
#
_symmetry.space_group_name_H-M   'P 1'
#
loop_
_entity.id
_entity.type
_entity.pdbx_description
1 polymer ?
#
loop_
_entity_poly.entity_id
_entity_poly.type
_entity_poly.pdbx_seq_one_letter_code
_entity_poly.pdbx_strand_id
1 'polypeptide(L)'
;MKHRLLHEFTREEIKIAFDQADIKQNGHLRIDELKNAIGYLNLHLPNRRIVEIVNDCTNNETIDTIDFILFTNIVKSLHRREPITLQKFKPTHHLTSIPTTS
;
A
#
# COMPACT_ATOMS: atom_id res chain seq x y z
N MET A 1 19.10 21.14 -5.14
CA MET A 1 17.73 20.65 -4.90
C MET A 1 17.82 19.16 -4.56
N LYS A 2 17.64 18.78 -3.29
CA LYS A 2 17.78 17.39 -2.86
C LYS A 2 16.70 16.56 -3.55
N HIS A 3 17.12 15.65 -4.42
CA HIS A 3 16.26 14.69 -5.11
C HIS A 3 15.40 13.96 -4.07
N ARG A 4 14.13 14.37 -3.93
CA ARG A 4 13.10 13.70 -3.13
C ARG A 4 12.58 12.48 -3.91
N LEU A 5 13.49 11.56 -4.28
CA LEU A 5 13.23 10.50 -5.26
C LEU A 5 13.27 9.08 -4.70
N LEU A 6 13.53 8.89 -3.41
CA LEU A 6 13.44 7.58 -2.74
C LEU A 6 13.09 7.84 -1.28
N HIS A 7 11.81 7.97 -0.93
CA HIS A 7 11.44 7.88 0.48
C HIS A 7 10.93 6.47 0.72
N GLU A 8 11.80 5.64 1.29
CA GLU A 8 11.39 4.56 2.18
C GLU A 8 10.31 5.16 3.11
N PHE A 9 9.13 4.55 3.16
CA PHE A 9 8.09 4.98 4.10
C PHE A 9 8.71 5.00 5.49
N THR A 10 8.57 6.12 6.18
CA THR A 10 9.10 6.23 7.54
C THR A 10 8.37 5.24 8.44
N ARG A 11 9.02 4.77 9.50
CA ARG A 11 8.40 3.87 10.49
C ARG A 11 7.07 4.44 11.02
N GLU A 12 6.97 5.76 11.14
CA GLU A 12 5.77 6.47 11.58
C GLU A 12 4.63 6.37 10.55
N GLU A 13 4.90 6.58 9.26
CA GLU A 13 3.92 6.40 8.19
C GLU A 13 3.41 4.95 8.10
N ILE A 14 4.34 3.98 8.21
CA ILE A 14 4.01 2.56 8.25
C ILE A 14 3.13 2.26 9.49
N LYS A 15 3.47 2.81 10.65
CA LYS A 15 2.71 2.64 11.88
C LYS A 15 1.31 3.24 11.76
N ILE A 16 1.18 4.46 11.22
CA ILE A 16 -0.12 5.10 11.02
C ILE A 16 -0.99 4.24 10.08
N ALA A 17 -0.46 3.78 8.95
CA ALA A 17 -1.19 2.92 8.04
C ALA A 17 -1.61 1.59 8.68
N PHE A 18 -0.74 1.01 9.52
CA PHE A 18 -1.02 -0.19 10.29
C PHE A 18 -2.15 0.05 11.31
N ASP A 19 -2.05 1.08 12.16
CA ASP A 19 -3.06 1.44 13.15
C ASP A 19 -4.42 1.79 12.52
N GLN A 20 -4.43 2.43 11.35
CA GLN A 20 -5.67 2.78 10.64
C GLN A 20 -6.36 1.56 10.02
N ALA A 21 -5.61 0.51 9.70
CA ALA A 21 -6.13 -0.73 9.14
C ALA A 21 -6.48 -1.77 10.21
N ASP A 22 -5.82 -1.72 11.37
CA ASP A 22 -6.11 -2.57 12.53
C ASP A 22 -7.37 -2.09 13.26
N ILE A 23 -8.53 -2.24 12.59
CA ILE A 23 -9.84 -1.87 13.12
C ILE A 23 -10.14 -2.62 14.41
N LYS A 24 -9.64 -3.86 14.53
CA LYS A 24 -9.86 -4.71 15.70
C LYS A 24 -8.92 -4.39 16.86
N GLN A 25 -7.93 -3.51 16.66
CA GLN A 25 -6.91 -3.13 17.64
C GLN A 25 -6.29 -4.34 18.35
N ASN A 26 -6.13 -5.44 17.62
CA ASN A 26 -5.57 -6.67 18.16
C ASN A 26 -4.05 -6.74 17.94
N GLY A 27 -3.45 -5.73 17.30
CA GLY A 27 -2.03 -5.67 16.97
C GLY A 27 -1.66 -6.52 15.75
N HIS A 28 -2.63 -7.01 14.99
CA HIS A 28 -2.44 -7.93 13.87
C HIS A 28 -3.40 -7.67 12.71
N LEU A 29 -2.87 -7.52 11.50
CA LEU A 29 -3.67 -7.37 10.29
C LEU A 29 -3.97 -8.73 9.67
N ARG A 30 -5.22 -8.98 9.30
CA ARG A 30 -5.59 -10.06 8.39
C ARG A 30 -5.29 -9.67 6.94
N ILE A 31 -5.32 -10.64 6.02
CA ILE A 31 -5.08 -10.38 4.58
C ILE A 31 -6.02 -9.30 4.01
N ASP A 32 -7.27 -9.25 4.46
CA ASP A 32 -8.21 -8.22 4.01
C ASP A 32 -7.93 -6.84 4.62
N GLU A 33 -7.40 -6.79 5.85
CA GLU A 33 -6.99 -5.54 6.51
C GLU A 33 -5.66 -5.04 5.94
N LEU A 34 -4.76 -5.94 5.52
CA LEU A 34 -3.51 -5.60 4.85
C LEU A 34 -3.75 -4.78 3.56
N LYS A 35 -4.79 -5.12 2.79
CA LYS A 35 -5.15 -4.36 1.58
C LYS A 35 -5.48 -2.91 1.90
N ASN A 36 -6.23 -2.69 2.99
CA ASN A 36 -6.58 -1.36 3.46
C ASN A 36 -5.33 -0.62 3.96
N ALA A 37 -4.45 -1.30 4.72
CA ALA A 37 -3.17 -0.75 5.18
C ALA A 37 -2.30 -0.25 4.03
N ILE A 38 -2.19 -1.05 2.97
CA ILE A 38 -1.47 -0.70 1.75
C ILE A 38 -2.14 0.49 1.05
N GLY A 39 -3.47 0.53 1.00
CA GLY A 39 -4.23 1.68 0.48
C GLY A 39 -3.97 2.99 1.23
N TYR A 40 -3.82 2.96 2.56
CA TYR A 40 -3.47 4.16 3.35
C TYR A 40 -2.08 4.70 3.03
N LEU A 41 -1.16 3.86 2.56
CA LEU A 41 0.14 4.27 2.02
C LEU A 41 0.05 4.81 0.58
N ASN A 42 -1.16 5.02 0.06
CA ASN A 42 -1.46 5.35 -1.33
C ASN A 42 -0.86 4.33 -2.32
N LEU A 43 -0.74 3.07 -1.89
CA LEU A 43 -0.32 1.98 -2.75
C LEU A 43 -1.55 1.24 -3.27
N HIS A 44 -1.65 1.10 -4.58
CA HIS A 44 -2.72 0.33 -5.22
C HIS A 44 -2.11 -0.89 -5.87
N LEU A 45 -2.23 -2.04 -5.20
CA LEU A 45 -1.69 -3.31 -5.68
C LEU A 45 -2.83 -4.32 -5.88
N PRO A 46 -2.77 -5.14 -6.93
CA PRO A 46 -3.73 -6.23 -7.09
C PRO A 46 -3.52 -7.28 -5.99
N ASN A 47 -4.62 -7.89 -5.53
CA ASN A 47 -4.60 -8.90 -4.45
C ASN A 47 -3.56 -10.00 -4.67
N ARG A 48 -3.42 -10.48 -5.91
CA ARG A 48 -2.41 -11.49 -6.28
C ARG A 48 -0.99 -11.04 -5.90
N ARG A 49 -0.65 -9.78 -6.14
CA ARG A 49 0.68 -9.24 -5.85
C ARG A 49 0.93 -9.12 -4.36
N ILE A 50 -0.08 -8.72 -3.61
CA ILE A 50 -0.03 -8.67 -2.15
C ILE A 50 0.27 -10.06 -1.59
N VAL A 51 -0.47 -11.09 -2.04
CA VAL A 51 -0.26 -12.49 -1.63
C VAL A 51 1.14 -12.99 -2.01
N GLU A 52 1.62 -12.69 -3.22
CA GLU A 52 2.98 -13.06 -3.64
C GLU A 52 4.06 -12.48 -2.71
N ILE A 53 3.90 -11.23 -2.26
CA ILE A 53 4.88 -10.56 -1.40
C ILE A 53 4.78 -11.05 0.04
N VAL A 54 3.57 -11.31 0.53
CA VAL A 54 3.36 -11.94 1.83
C VAL A 54 4.06 -13.31 1.85
N ASN A 55 3.78 -14.16 0.86
CA ASN A 55 4.41 -15.48 0.73
C ASN A 55 5.94 -15.37 0.67
N ASP A 56 6.47 -14.38 -0.06
CA ASP A 56 7.91 -14.16 -0.12
C ASP A 56 8.52 -13.77 1.22
N CYS A 57 7.82 -12.94 2.00
CA CYS A 57 8.26 -12.53 3.34
C CYS A 57 8.08 -13.61 4.40
N THR A 58 7.18 -14.59 4.17
CA THR A 58 6.90 -15.71 5.07
C THR A 58 7.52 -17.04 4.62
N ASN A 59 8.42 -17.04 3.64
CA ASN A 59 9.00 -18.27 3.07
C ASN A 59 7.94 -19.29 2.60
N ASN A 60 6.87 -18.81 1.96
CA ASN A 60 5.69 -19.57 1.53
C ASN A 60 4.88 -20.21 2.69
N GLU A 61 5.04 -19.74 3.92
CA GLU A 61 4.16 -20.14 5.02
C GLU A 61 2.82 -19.42 4.91
N THR A 62 1.74 -20.19 5.13
CA THR A 62 0.39 -19.65 5.21
C THR A 62 0.20 -19.05 6.59
N ILE A 63 0.20 -17.72 6.66
CA ILE A 63 -0.10 -16.98 7.89
C ILE A 63 -1.50 -16.40 7.82
N ASP A 64 -2.22 -16.46 8.93
CA ASP A 64 -3.57 -15.86 9.03
C ASP A 64 -3.51 -14.40 9.49
N THR A 65 -2.39 -14.01 10.10
CA THR A 65 -2.20 -12.72 10.76
C THR A 65 -0.82 -12.14 10.46
N ILE A 66 -0.79 -10.86 10.14
CA ILE A 66 0.41 -10.08 9.82
C ILE A 66 0.64 -9.11 10.97
N ASP A 67 1.76 -9.28 11.67
CA ASP A 67 2.18 -8.36 12.71
C ASP A 67 2.87 -7.12 12.11
N PHE A 68 3.17 -6.14 12.97
CA PHE A 68 3.80 -4.89 12.53
C PHE A 68 5.18 -5.11 11.89
N ILE A 69 5.94 -6.10 12.36
CA ILE A 69 7.27 -6.42 11.83
C ILE A 69 7.14 -6.97 10.41
N LEU A 70 6.25 -7.94 10.21
CA LEU A 70 6.02 -8.49 8.88
C LEU A 70 5.41 -7.46 7.93
N PHE A 71 4.49 -6.62 8.39
CA PHE A 71 3.96 -5.51 7.59
C PHE A 71 5.08 -4.57 7.12
N THR A 72 6.01 -4.22 8.02
CA THR A 72 7.19 -3.40 7.69
C THR A 72 8.06 -4.09 6.63
N ASN A 73 8.26 -5.40 6.74
CA ASN A 73 9.04 -6.18 5.76
C ASN A 73 8.34 -6.24 4.38
N ILE A 74 7.02 -6.35 4.36
CA ILE A 74 6.21 -6.30 3.12
C ILE A 74 6.37 -4.94 2.45
N VAL A 75 6.22 -3.84 3.20
CA VAL A 75 6.36 -2.47 2.67
C VAL A 75 7.78 -2.21 2.14
N LYS A 76 8.81 -2.70 2.84
CA LYS A 76 10.21 -2.62 2.38
C LYS A 76 10.46 -3.45 1.13
N SER A 77 9.92 -4.68 1.08
CA SER A 77 10.06 -5.57 -0.09
C SER A 77 9.32 -5.03 -1.31
N LEU A 78 8.20 -4.34 -1.09
CA LEU A 78 7.47 -3.60 -2.12
C LEU A 78 8.34 -2.50 -2.75
N HIS A 79 8.97 -1.68 -1.91
CA HIS A 79 9.86 -0.62 -2.38
C HIS A 79 11.07 -1.17 -3.15
N ARG A 80 11.58 -2.34 -2.76
CA ARG A 80 12.75 -2.97 -3.40
C ARG A 80 12.44 -3.58 -4.77
N ARG A 81 11.22 -4.09 -5.00
CA ARG A 81 10.88 -4.89 -6.19
C ARG A 81 10.34 -4.09 -7.36
N GLU A 82 9.73 -2.93 -7.14
CA GLU A 82 9.39 -1.97 -8.19
C GLU A 82 9.50 -0.54 -7.63
N PRO A 83 10.06 0.43 -8.38
CA PRO A 83 9.83 1.82 -8.07
C PRO A 83 8.33 2.06 -8.26
N ILE A 84 7.61 2.14 -7.14
CA ILE A 84 6.18 2.48 -7.09
C ILE A 84 6.04 3.72 -7.96
N THR A 85 5.55 3.52 -9.18
CA THR A 85 5.19 4.66 -10.00
C THR A 85 3.98 5.19 -9.28
N LEU A 86 4.19 6.25 -8.49
CA LEU A 86 3.13 7.16 -8.11
C LEU A 86 2.43 7.44 -9.42
N GLN A 87 1.34 6.73 -9.70
CA GLN A 87 0.42 7.18 -10.71
C GLN A 87 -0.01 8.50 -10.13
N LYS A 88 0.63 9.57 -10.64
CA LYS A 88 -0.04 10.85 -10.83
C LYS A 88 -1.37 10.45 -11.44
N PHE A 89 -2.37 10.29 -10.59
CA PHE A 89 -3.74 10.36 -11.03
C PHE A 89 -3.77 11.68 -11.78
N LYS A 90 -3.72 11.60 -13.12
CA LYS A 90 -4.37 12.63 -13.92
C LYS A 90 -5.80 12.54 -13.42
N PRO A 91 -6.32 13.58 -12.74
CA PRO A 91 -7.72 13.55 -12.37
C PRO A 91 -8.45 13.37 -13.69
N THR A 92 -9.06 12.20 -13.87
CA THR A 92 -9.95 11.98 -15.00
C THR A 92 -11.22 12.73 -14.63
N HIS A 93 -11.14 14.07 -14.65
CA HIS A 93 -12.31 14.88 -14.87
C HIS A 93 -12.80 14.50 -16.27
N HIS A 94 -13.67 13.48 -16.32
CA HIS A 94 -14.69 13.41 -17.34
C HIS A 94 -15.63 14.60 -17.12
N LEU A 95 -15.15 15.78 -17.52
CA LEU A 95 -15.93 16.98 -17.76
C LEU A 95 -15.53 17.50 -19.14
N THR A 96 -15.71 16.68 -20.18
CA THR A 96 -15.83 17.21 -21.54
C THR A 96 -17.28 17.64 -21.73
N SER A 97 -17.50 18.90 -21.37
CA SER A 97 -18.33 19.89 -22.05
C SER A 97 -19.50 19.38 -22.90
N ILE A 98 -20.71 19.61 -22.40
CA ILE A 98 -21.84 20.15 -23.18
C ILE A 98 -22.40 21.33 -22.37
N PRO A 99 -23.03 22.38 -22.95
CA PRO A 99 -23.38 22.71 -24.35
C PRO A 99 -22.74 24.07 -24.77
N THR A 100 -22.82 24.58 -26.00
CA THR A 100 -23.94 25.37 -26.53
C THR A 100 -23.50 25.87 -27.91
N THR A 101 -24.30 25.66 -28.96
CA THR A 101 -24.18 26.41 -30.21
C THR A 101 -25.53 27.07 -30.47
N SER A 102 -25.44 28.35 -30.79
CA SER A 102 -26.52 29.34 -30.98
C SER A 102 -27.53 28.98 -32.06
#